data_AF-A0A927M4F6-F1
#
_entry.id   AF-A0A927M4F6-F1
#
_cell.length_a   1.000
_cell.length_b   1.000
_cell.length_c   1.000
_cell.angle_alpha   90.00
_cell.angle_beta   90.00
_cell.angle_gamma   90.00
#
_symmetry.space_group_name_H-M   'P 1'
#
loop_
_entity.id
_entity.type
_entity.pdbx_description
1 polymer ?
#
loop_
_entity_poly.entity_id
_entity_poly.type
_entity_poly.pdbx_seq_one_letter_code
_entity_poly.pdbx_strand_id
1 'polypeptide(L)'
;MFRVVISGKFIGLDDTGRAAVLAANGAGFTEAGRFTHDASVSAFTFRCQVPVDPDDGEHEATQRAIRALDAYGLPYHPIRIAATDMREIKIRQKGRWR
;
A
#
# COMPACT_ATOMS: atom_id res chain seq x y z
N MET A 1 -6.73 2.29 -12.07
CA MET A 1 -5.71 1.56 -11.29
C MET A 1 -4.96 2.56 -10.42
N PHE A 2 -5.10 2.42 -9.11
CA PHE A 2 -4.37 3.21 -8.14
C PHE A 2 -3.25 2.39 -7.52
N ARG A 3 -2.12 3.02 -7.24
CA ARG A 3 -1.07 2.44 -6.39
C ARG A 3 -1.16 3.10 -5.03
N VAL A 4 -1.45 2.31 -4.01
CA VAL A 4 -1.51 2.78 -2.63
C VAL A 4 -0.28 2.27 -1.90
N VAL A 5 0.41 3.19 -1.24
CA VAL A 5 1.57 2.93 -0.42
C VAL A 5 1.24 3.37 1.01
N ILE A 6 1.26 2.43 1.93
CA ILE A 6 1.05 2.67 3.35
C ILE A 6 2.37 2.38 4.05
N SER A 7 2.97 3.40 4.65
CA SER A 7 4.18 3.26 5.45
C SER A 7 3.84 3.41 6.91
N GLY A 8 4.31 2.48 7.73
CA GLY A 8 4.03 2.43 9.14
C GLY A 8 5.12 1.69 9.92
N LYS A 9 4.90 1.60 11.22
CA LYS A 9 5.71 0.77 12.11
C LYS A 9 4.84 -0.29 12.76
N PHE A 10 5.37 -1.48 12.96
CA PHE A 10 4.67 -2.49 13.72
C PHE A 10 4.76 -2.18 15.22
N ILE A 11 3.70 -2.46 15.96
CA ILE A 11 3.62 -2.24 17.41
C ILE A 11 3.31 -3.56 18.10
N GLY A 12 4.29 -4.15 18.79
CA GLY A 12 4.09 -5.45 19.43
C GLY A 12 3.84 -6.58 18.42
N LEU A 13 4.64 -6.63 17.36
CA LEU A 13 4.57 -7.73 16.39
C LEU A 13 5.00 -9.04 17.04
N ASP A 14 4.08 -9.99 17.13
CA ASP A 14 4.36 -11.36 17.56
C ASP A 14 5.02 -12.17 16.43
N ASP A 15 5.65 -13.29 16.75
CA ASP A 15 6.30 -14.18 15.78
C ASP A 15 5.36 -14.61 14.65
N THR A 16 4.07 -14.83 14.97
CA THR A 16 3.04 -15.14 13.96
C THR A 16 2.86 -14.00 12.96
N GLY A 17 2.82 -12.76 13.46
CA GLY A 17 2.71 -11.59 12.60
C GLY A 17 3.96 -11.38 11.75
N ARG A 18 5.12 -11.66 12.32
CA ARG A 18 6.41 -11.61 11.60
C ARG A 18 6.45 -12.63 10.47
N ALA A 19 5.99 -13.87 10.69
CA ALA A 19 5.89 -14.90 9.66
C ALA A 19 4.94 -14.49 8.52
N ALA A 20 3.80 -13.88 8.85
CA ALA A 20 2.86 -13.38 7.84
C ALA A 20 3.48 -12.28 6.95
N VAL A 21 4.19 -11.33 7.56
CA VAL A 21 4.90 -10.26 6.84
C VAL A 21 6.02 -10.83 5.97
N LEU A 22 6.77 -11.80 6.48
CA LEU A 22 7.84 -12.49 5.73
C LEU A 22 7.27 -13.28 4.54
N ALA A 23 6.15 -13.99 4.73
CA ALA A 23 5.48 -14.72 3.65
C ALA A 23 4.90 -13.77 2.58
N ALA A 24 4.40 -12.61 3.02
CA ALA A 24 3.90 -11.56 2.15
C ALA A 24 5.01 -10.57 1.71
N ASN A 25 6.28 -10.87 1.95
CA ASN A 25 7.39 -10.02 1.53
C ASN A 25 7.48 -10.01 -0.01
N GLY A 26 7.78 -8.84 -0.58
CA GLY A 26 8.02 -8.70 -2.01
C GLY A 26 8.04 -7.26 -2.49
N ALA A 27 8.81 -7.01 -3.55
CA ALA A 27 9.02 -5.66 -4.08
C ALA A 27 7.92 -5.18 -5.06
N GLY A 28 7.00 -6.08 -5.47
CA GLY A 28 5.98 -5.81 -6.48
C GLY A 28 4.69 -5.21 -5.90
N PHE A 29 3.99 -4.39 -6.69
CA PHE A 29 2.61 -4.00 -6.40
C PHE A 29 1.69 -5.12 -6.83
N THR A 30 0.92 -5.68 -5.89
CA THR A 30 -0.06 -6.75 -6.16
C THR A 30 -1.43 -6.36 -5.63
N GLU A 31 -2.48 -7.03 -6.11
CA GLU A 31 -3.87 -6.74 -5.71
C GLU A 31 -4.14 -7.09 -4.23
N ALA A 32 -3.52 -8.16 -3.75
CA ALA A 32 -3.51 -8.53 -2.34
C ALA A 32 -2.62 -7.61 -1.47
N GLY A 33 -1.81 -6.77 -2.11
CA GLY A 33 -0.77 -5.96 -1.47
C GLY A 33 0.44 -6.77 -1.02
N ARG A 34 1.60 -6.11 -1.00
CA ARG A 34 2.88 -6.71 -0.62
C ARG A 34 3.53 -5.88 0.45
N PHE A 35 4.12 -6.55 1.44
CA PHE A 35 4.87 -5.87 2.48
C PHE A 35 6.34 -5.80 2.07
N THR A 36 6.93 -4.64 2.35
CA THR A 36 8.37 -4.48 2.43
C THR A 36 8.68 -4.07 3.85
N HIS A 37 9.69 -4.66 4.45
CA HIS A 37 10.09 -4.36 5.83
C HIS A 37 11.55 -3.94 5.86
N ASP A 38 11.91 -3.16 6.88
CA ASP A 38 13.31 -2.91 7.18
C ASP A 38 14.00 -4.18 7.72
N ALA A 39 15.33 -4.23 7.75
CA ALA A 39 16.09 -5.36 8.30
C ALA A 39 15.67 -5.72 9.74
N SER A 40 15.26 -4.71 10.53
CA SER A 40 14.79 -4.92 11.91
C SER A 40 13.31 -5.32 12.02
N VAL A 41 12.56 -5.32 10.91
CA VAL A 41 11.09 -5.56 10.87
C VAL A 41 10.32 -4.64 11.84
N SER A 42 10.86 -3.46 12.11
CA SER A 42 10.22 -2.45 12.97
C SER A 42 9.34 -1.51 12.14
N ALA A 43 9.79 -1.19 10.93
CA ALA A 43 9.06 -0.40 9.96
C ALA A 43 8.64 -1.27 8.78
N PHE A 44 7.46 -0.99 8.24
CA PHE A 44 6.96 -1.61 7.04
C PHE A 44 6.42 -0.59 6.05
N THR A 45 6.43 -1.00 4.80
CA THR A 45 5.76 -0.32 3.70
C THR A 45 4.91 -1.36 2.99
N PHE A 46 3.60 -1.21 3.12
CA PHE A 46 2.61 -1.98 2.41
C PHE A 46 2.31 -1.31 1.07
N ARG A 47 2.43 -2.06 -0.01
CA ARG A 47 2.22 -1.58 -1.38
C ARG A 47 1.13 -2.41 -2.04
N CYS A 48 0.00 -1.78 -2.32
CA CYS A 48 -1.13 -2.43 -2.97
C CYS A 48 -1.45 -1.73 -4.29
N GLN A 49 -1.75 -2.50 -5.32
CA GLN A 49 -2.37 -1.97 -6.53
C GLN A 49 -3.86 -2.28 -6.47
N VAL A 50 -4.68 -1.23 -6.52
CA VAL A 50 -6.12 -1.39 -6.48
C VAL A 50 -6.67 -1.14 -7.88
N PRO A 51 -7.13 -2.19 -8.59
CA PRO A 51 -7.94 -1.99 -9.77
C PRO A 51 -9.21 -1.30 -9.31
N VAL A 52 -9.45 -0.13 -9.87
CA VAL A 52 -10.65 0.62 -9.59
C VAL A 52 -11.30 1.00 -10.90
N ASP A 53 -12.61 1.14 -10.85
CA ASP A 53 -13.43 1.55 -11.96
C ASP A 53 -13.27 3.05 -12.24
N PRO A 54 -13.69 3.54 -13.43
CA PRO A 54 -13.58 4.95 -13.77
C PRO A 54 -14.26 5.89 -12.76
N ASP A 55 -15.30 5.41 -12.06
CA ASP A 55 -16.07 6.16 -11.05
C ASP A 55 -15.41 6.16 -9.66
N ASP A 56 -14.57 5.17 -9.38
CA ASP A 56 -13.85 5.06 -8.12
C ASP A 56 -12.70 6.08 -8.05
N GLY A 57 -12.69 6.87 -6.97
CA GLY A 57 -11.66 7.84 -6.67
C GLY A 57 -10.54 7.31 -5.77
N GLU A 58 -9.64 8.23 -5.37
CA GLU A 58 -8.54 7.96 -4.45
C GLU A 58 -9.01 7.39 -3.09
N HIS A 59 -10.17 7.87 -2.62
CA HIS A 59 -10.73 7.44 -1.34
C HIS A 59 -11.07 5.94 -1.34
N GLU A 60 -11.75 5.47 -2.38
CA GLU A 60 -12.12 4.06 -2.56
C GLU A 60 -10.88 3.17 -2.64
N ALA A 61 -9.88 3.60 -3.42
CA ALA A 61 -8.61 2.91 -3.50
C ALA A 61 -7.92 2.80 -2.13
N THR A 62 -7.93 3.88 -1.36
CA THR A 62 -7.34 3.93 -0.02
C THR A 62 -8.07 3.01 0.94
N GLN A 63 -9.41 3.02 0.94
CA GLN A 63 -10.20 2.13 1.77
C GLN A 63 -9.96 0.66 1.44
N ARG A 64 -9.90 0.28 0.15
CA ARG A 64 -9.58 -1.10 -0.25
C ARG A 64 -8.18 -1.51 0.20
N ALA A 65 -7.19 -0.61 0.09
CA ALA A 65 -5.84 -0.87 0.57
C ALA A 65 -5.78 -1.04 2.09
N ILE A 66 -6.51 -0.23 2.85
CA ILE A 66 -6.63 -0.37 4.31
C ILE A 66 -7.32 -1.69 4.67
N ARG A 67 -8.39 -2.06 3.97
CA ARG A 67 -9.09 -3.34 4.22
C ARG A 67 -8.20 -4.55 3.92
N ALA A 68 -7.40 -4.47 2.85
CA ALA A 68 -6.41 -5.50 2.54
C ALA A 68 -5.33 -5.58 3.63
N LEU A 69 -4.90 -4.45 4.18
CA LEU A 69 -3.95 -4.38 5.30
C LEU A 69 -4.56 -4.94 6.61
N ASP A 70 -5.81 -4.58 6.91
CA ASP A 70 -6.56 -5.03 8.08
C ASP A 70 -6.82 -6.54 8.07
N ALA A 71 -6.99 -7.14 6.88
CA ALA A 71 -7.12 -8.58 6.72
C ALA A 71 -5.89 -9.38 7.19
N TYR A 72 -4.71 -8.75 7.30
CA TYR A 72 -3.54 -9.39 7.91
C TYR A 72 -3.61 -9.41 9.45
N GLY A 73 -4.49 -8.63 10.07
CA GLY A 73 -4.74 -8.62 11.52
C GLY A 73 -3.52 -8.20 12.35
N LEU A 74 -2.58 -7.46 11.75
CA LEU A 74 -1.32 -7.10 12.40
C LEU A 74 -1.48 -5.84 13.23
N PRO A 75 -0.87 -5.76 14.43
CA PRO A 75 -0.86 -4.53 15.19
C PRO A 75 0.16 -3.55 14.55
N TYR A 76 -0.35 -2.49 13.93
CA TYR A 76 0.46 -1.48 13.24
C TYR A 76 0.09 -0.04 13.61
N HIS A 77 1.05 0.85 13.43
CA HIS A 77 0.88 2.29 13.54
C HIS A 77 1.21 2.95 12.19
N PRO A 78 0.18 3.38 11.43
CA PRO A 78 0.40 4.01 10.13
C PRO A 78 0.97 5.42 10.32
N ILE A 79 2.05 5.72 9.61
CA ILE A 79 2.71 7.04 9.66
C ILE A 79 2.32 7.86 8.43
N ARG A 80 2.21 7.19 7.27
CA ARG A 80 1.89 7.83 6.00
C ARG A 80 1.09 6.90 5.11
N ILE A 81 0.04 7.44 4.50
CA ILE A 81 -0.74 6.78 3.47
C ILE A 81 -0.65 7.67 2.23
N ALA A 82 -0.27 7.09 1.10
CA ALA A 82 -0.19 7.77 -0.17
C ALA A 82 -0.84 6.90 -1.23
N ALA A 83 -2.02 7.31 -1.70
CA ALA A 83 -2.61 6.75 -2.91
C ALA A 83 -2.15 7.56 -4.11
N THR A 84 -1.96 6.90 -5.24
CA THR A 84 -1.50 7.53 -6.47
C THR A 84 -2.29 6.99 -7.64
N ASP A 85 -3.01 7.86 -8.32
CA ASP A 85 -3.73 7.50 -9.53
C ASP A 85 -2.75 7.35 -10.71
N MET A 86 -2.68 6.15 -11.26
CA MET A 86 -1.81 5.90 -12.42
C MET A 86 -2.39 6.49 -13.72
N ARG A 87 -3.67 6.91 -13.75
CA ARG A 87 -4.29 7.60 -14.89
C ARG A 87 -3.82 9.06 -14.93
N GLU A 88 -3.75 9.73 -13.77
CA GLU A 88 -3.23 11.09 -13.62
C GLU A 88 -1.74 11.20 -13.95
N ILE A 89 -0.94 10.18 -13.60
CA ILE A 89 0.48 10.13 -13.99
C ILE A 89 0.66 10.20 -15.52
N LYS A 90 -0.30 9.66 -16.28
CA LYS A 90 -0.26 9.67 -17.74
C LYS A 90 -0.65 11.02 -18.35
N ILE A 91 -1.35 11.89 -17.59
CA ILE A 91 -1.77 13.25 -18.03
C ILE A 91 -0.66 14.30 -17.78
N ARG A 92 0.47 13.94 -17.15
CA ARG A 92 1.67 14.80 -17.18
C ARG A 92 2.43 14.79 -18.51
N GLN A 93 1.86 14.20 -19.58
CA GLN A 93 2.31 14.51 -20.93
C GLN A 93 1.67 15.82 -21.41
N LYS A 94 2.45 16.90 -21.22
CA LYS A 94 2.49 18.12 -22.04
C LYS A 94 1.43 19.20 -21.75
N GLY A 95 1.71 19.99 -20.71
CA GLY A 95 1.35 21.40 -20.64
C GLY A 95 2.50 22.32 -21.08
N ARG A 96 3.14 22.03 -22.23
CA ARG A 96 3.99 23.01 -22.93
C ARG A 96 3.18 23.53 -24.13
N TRP A 97 2.39 24.56 -23.86
CA TRP A 97 1.74 25.48 -24.82
C TRP A 97 1.06 26.51 -23.89
N ARG A 98 1.42 27.78 -23.81
CA ARG A 98 2.09 28.73 -24.72
C ARG A 98 2.74 29.81 -23.87
#